data_AF-A0A7Y4YWZ6-F1
#
_entry.id   AF-A0A7Y4YWZ6-F1
#
_cell.length_a   1.000
_cell.length_b   1.000
_cell.length_c   1.000
_cell.angle_alpha   90.00
_cell.angle_beta   90.00
_cell.angle_gamma   90.00
#
_symmetry.space_group_name_H-M   'P 1'
#
loop_
_entity.id
_entity.type
_entity.pdbx_description
1 polymer ?
#
loop_
_entity_poly.entity_id
_entity_poly.type
_entity_poly.pdbx_seq_one_letter_code
_entity_poly.pdbx_strand_id
1 'polypeptide(L)'
;MALDRISLSRFRNHRDTRLDGSARFNLLVGENGAGKTNVLEALSLFAPGRGLRRAALADIPGQDGDGSFAISAELDGGVRLGTGVRPERPGRRIVQVNGAEAPAVRLGEWLSAGWLTPA
;
A
#
# COMPACT_ATOMS: atom_id res chain seq x y z
N MET A 1 1.98 -2.81 -15.57
CA MET A 1 0.52 -2.78 -15.46
C MET A 1 0.12 -1.48 -14.78
N ALA A 2 -0.96 -0.83 -15.20
CA ALA A 2 -1.47 0.37 -14.55
C ALA A 2 -2.28 0.01 -13.30
N LEU A 3 -2.20 0.84 -12.26
CA LEU A 3 -3.03 0.68 -11.06
C LEU A 3 -4.44 1.17 -11.35
N ASP A 4 -5.45 0.30 -11.35
CA ASP A 4 -6.86 0.70 -11.53
C ASP A 4 -7.54 1.09 -10.22
N ARG A 5 -7.16 0.45 -9.12
CA ARG A 5 -7.73 0.72 -7.81
C ARG A 5 -6.76 0.43 -6.68
N ILE A 6 -6.85 1.22 -5.61
CA ILE A 6 -6.21 0.94 -4.33
C ILE A 6 -7.23 1.01 -3.18
N SER A 7 -7.10 0.11 -2.22
CA SER A 7 -7.87 0.11 -0.98
C SER A 7 -6.93 0.01 0.23
N LEU A 8 -7.23 0.78 1.27
CA LEU A 8 -6.44 0.97 2.48
C LEU A 8 -7.35 0.67 3.67
N SER A 9 -6.99 -0.30 4.49
CA SER A 9 -7.71 -0.64 5.71
C SER A 9 -6.78 -0.51 6.90
N ARG A 10 -7.18 0.32 7.88
CA ARG A 10 -6.45 0.61 9.13
C ARG A 10 -4.99 1.00 8.89
N PHE A 11 -4.72 1.75 7.83
CA PHE A 11 -3.38 2.13 7.40
C PHE A 11 -3.11 3.59 7.72
N ARG A 12 -2.15 3.88 8.61
CA ARG A 12 -1.87 5.26 9.06
C ARG A 12 -3.18 5.96 9.49
N ASN A 13 -3.48 7.14 8.96
CA ASN A 13 -4.72 7.87 9.22
C ASN A 13 -5.90 7.44 8.31
N HIS A 14 -5.74 6.43 7.44
CA HIS A 14 -6.80 5.87 6.61
C HIS A 14 -7.44 4.67 7.30
N ARG A 15 -8.65 4.85 7.86
CA ARG A 15 -9.42 3.76 8.46
C ARG A 15 -9.94 2.79 7.40
N ASP A 16 -10.60 3.34 6.39
CA ASP A 16 -11.09 2.62 5.21
C ASP A 16 -11.12 3.62 4.06
N THR A 17 -10.19 3.50 3.13
CA THR A 17 -10.08 4.41 1.99
C THR A 17 -9.97 3.59 0.73
N ARG A 18 -10.74 4.00 -0.28
CA ARG A 18 -10.76 3.36 -1.58
C ARG A 18 -10.70 4.41 -2.67
N LEU A 19 -9.78 4.23 -3.61
CA LEU A 19 -9.61 5.06 -4.78
C LEU A 19 -9.77 4.18 -6.02
N ASP A 20 -10.72 4.51 -6.87
CA ASP A 20 -11.07 3.82 -8.11
C ASP A 20 -10.63 4.63 -9.33
N GLY A 21 -10.46 3.97 -10.48
CA GLY A 21 -10.16 4.62 -11.76
C GLY A 21 -8.78 5.26 -11.83
N SER A 22 -7.82 4.75 -11.05
CA SER A 22 -6.49 5.34 -10.91
C SER A 22 -5.53 5.02 -12.06
N ALA A 23 -5.99 4.33 -13.11
CA ALA A 23 -5.19 3.94 -14.28
C ALA A 23 -4.89 5.13 -15.23
N ARG A 24 -4.79 6.33 -14.67
CA ARG A 24 -4.66 7.63 -15.34
C ARG A 24 -3.63 8.49 -14.60
N PHE A 25 -3.47 9.73 -15.01
CA PHE A 25 -2.78 10.73 -14.21
C PHE A 25 -3.64 11.12 -13.00
N ASN A 26 -3.08 11.03 -11.79
CA ASN A 26 -3.79 11.30 -10.55
C ASN A 26 -3.14 12.47 -9.81
N LEU A 27 -3.97 13.39 -9.32
CA LEU A 27 -3.55 14.46 -8.42
C LEU A 27 -4.19 14.24 -7.04
N LEU A 28 -3.36 14.08 -6.01
CA LEU A 28 -3.81 14.01 -4.62
C LEU A 28 -3.81 15.42 -4.02
N VAL A 29 -4.99 15.95 -3.71
CA VAL A 29 -5.18 17.29 -3.12
C VAL A 29 -5.78 17.20 -1.72
N GLY A 30 -5.59 18.25 -0.92
CA GLY A 30 -6.09 18.34 0.45
C GLY A 30 -5.09 19.02 1.38
N GLU A 31 -5.52 19.28 2.62
CA GLU A 31 -4.72 19.95 3.64
C GLU A 31 -3.49 19.15 4.07
N ASN A 32 -2.55 19.81 4.76
CA ASN A 32 -1.43 19.12 5.40
C ASN A 32 -1.95 18.16 6.47
N GLY A 33 -1.39 16.95 6.52
CA GLY A 33 -1.89 15.90 7.41
C GLY A 33 -3.11 15.12 6.88
N ALA A 34 -3.71 15.50 5.75
CA ALA A 34 -4.89 14.81 5.19
C ALA A 34 -4.62 13.37 4.68
N GLY A 35 -3.40 12.85 4.77
CA GLY A 35 -3.06 11.48 4.36
C GLY A 35 -2.54 11.31 2.92
N LYS A 36 -2.39 12.40 2.15
CA LYS A 36 -1.89 12.35 0.76
C LYS A 36 -0.60 11.51 0.60
N THR A 37 0.42 11.79 1.43
CA THR A 37 1.68 11.04 1.42
C THR A 37 1.53 9.62 1.95
N ASN A 38 0.52 9.33 2.77
CA ASN A 38 0.24 7.97 3.24
C ASN A 38 -0.31 7.10 2.09
N VAL A 39 -1.09 7.67 1.17
CA VAL A 39 -1.47 6.96 -0.08
C VAL A 39 -0.23 6.57 -0.89
N LEU A 40 0.74 7.49 -1.04
CA LEU A 40 2.02 7.20 -1.71
C LEU A 40 2.85 6.15 -0.96
N GLU A 41 2.88 6.22 0.37
CA GLU A 41 3.52 5.21 1.21
C GLU A 41 2.89 3.83 1.01
N ALA A 42 1.56 3.74 0.93
CA ALA A 42 0.87 2.48 0.68
C ALA A 42 1.20 1.90 -0.70
N LEU A 43 1.22 2.74 -1.74
CA LEU A 43 1.67 2.33 -3.08
C LEU A 43 3.11 1.80 -3.07
N SER A 44 3.98 2.45 -2.30
CA SER A 44 5.38 2.03 -2.17
C SER A 44 5.56 0.67 -1.53
N LEU A 45 4.59 0.20 -0.75
CA LEU A 45 4.63 -1.14 -0.22
C LEU A 45 4.39 -2.17 -1.33
N PHE A 46 3.73 -1.87 -2.45
CA PHE A 46 3.70 -2.80 -3.59
C PHE A 46 5.03 -2.90 -4.35
N ALA A 47 6.09 -2.21 -3.94
CA ALA A 47 7.45 -2.49 -4.40
C ALA A 47 8.17 -3.48 -3.45
N PRO A 48 9.19 -4.21 -3.94
CA PRO A 48 10.09 -4.97 -3.08
C PRO A 48 10.72 -4.08 -2.00
N GLY A 49 10.86 -4.61 -0.77
CA GLY A 49 11.51 -3.91 0.35
C GLY A 49 10.55 -3.28 1.36
N ARG A 50 10.97 -2.16 1.96
CA ARG A 50 10.33 -1.51 3.14
C ARG A 50 9.46 -0.30 2.80
N GLY A 51 9.23 -0.01 1.53
CA GLY A 51 8.51 1.18 1.08
C GLY A 51 9.28 2.50 1.27
N LEU A 52 8.65 3.59 0.88
CA LEU A 52 9.23 4.93 0.74
C LEU A 52 9.78 5.49 2.05
N ARG A 53 9.04 5.32 3.16
CA ARG A 53 9.44 5.84 4.48
C ARG A 53 10.32 4.89 5.28
N ARG A 54 10.46 3.63 4.84
CA ARG A 54 11.23 2.58 5.52
C ARG A 54 10.85 2.35 7.00
N ALA A 55 9.64 2.72 7.41
CA ALA A 55 9.15 2.55 8.77
C ALA A 55 9.22 1.08 9.23
N ALA A 56 9.24 0.83 10.54
CA ALA A 56 8.99 -0.52 11.03
C ALA A 56 7.53 -0.88 10.74
N LEU A 57 7.30 -2.14 10.35
CA LEU A 57 5.95 -2.60 9.98
C LEU A 57 4.95 -2.47 11.14
N ALA A 58 5.42 -2.55 12.37
CA ALA A 58 4.64 -2.36 13.58
C ALA A 58 4.16 -0.90 13.79
N ASP A 59 4.80 0.08 13.13
CA ASP A 59 4.47 1.50 13.27
C ASP A 59 3.51 1.99 12.17
N ILE A 60 3.18 1.14 11.21
CA ILE A 60 2.33 1.46 10.05
C ILE A 60 0.83 1.43 10.36
N PRO A 61 0.30 0.47 11.17
CA PRO A 61 -1.12 0.44 11.53
C PRO A 61 -1.65 1.78 12.04
N GLY A 62 -2.94 2.01 11.81
CA GLY A 62 -3.64 3.15 12.41
C GLY A 62 -3.69 3.04 13.93
N GLN A 63 -3.65 4.20 14.61
CA GLN A 63 -3.57 4.31 16.07
C GLN A 63 -4.76 3.63 16.78
N ASP A 64 -5.96 3.73 16.21
CA ASP A 64 -7.19 3.18 16.78
C ASP A 64 -7.48 1.73 16.36
N GLY A 65 -6.49 1.04 15.77
CA GLY A 65 -6.61 -0.32 15.27
C GLY A 65 -6.10 -1.38 16.24
N ASP A 66 -6.29 -2.65 15.87
CA ASP A 66 -5.77 -3.83 16.58
C ASP A 66 -4.27 -4.10 16.30
N GLY A 67 -3.57 -3.19 15.62
CA GLY A 67 -2.20 -3.39 15.14
C GLY A 67 -2.11 -4.09 13.78
N SER A 68 -3.23 -4.28 13.08
CA SER A 68 -3.26 -4.74 11.69
C SER A 68 -3.37 -3.58 10.69
N PHE A 69 -2.91 -3.84 9.47
CA PHE A 69 -3.30 -3.05 8.31
C PHE A 69 -3.34 -3.95 7.06
N ALA A 70 -4.13 -3.55 6.08
CA ALA A 70 -4.15 -4.18 4.77
C ALA A 70 -4.22 -3.14 3.67
N ILE A 71 -3.49 -3.40 2.60
CA ILE A 71 -3.52 -2.63 1.36
C ILE A 71 -3.80 -3.61 0.23
N SER A 72 -4.78 -3.30 -0.60
CA SER A 72 -5.07 -4.04 -1.82
C SER A 72 -4.91 -3.14 -3.03
N ALA A 73 -4.29 -3.65 -4.09
CA ALA A 73 -4.22 -3.00 -5.39
C ALA A 73 -4.82 -3.92 -6.45
N GLU A 74 -5.64 -3.34 -7.32
CA GLU A 74 -6.13 -3.99 -8.55
C GLU A 74 -5.46 -3.29 -9.72
N LEU A 75 -4.86 -4.10 -10.59
CA LEU A 75 -4.16 -3.63 -11.78
C LEU A 75 -5.04 -3.82 -13.02
N ASP A 76 -4.77 -3.04 -14.06
CA ASP A 76 -5.34 -3.28 -15.39
C ASP A 76 -5.08 -4.74 -15.82
N GLY A 77 -6.09 -5.42 -16.37
CA GLY A 77 -5.99 -6.86 -16.67
C GLY A 77 -6.30 -7.81 -15.50
N GLY A 78 -6.78 -7.29 -14.36
CA GLY A 78 -7.45 -8.10 -13.32
C GLY A 78 -6.53 -8.75 -12.28
N VAL A 79 -5.23 -8.43 -12.29
CA VAL A 79 -4.31 -8.88 -11.24
C VAL A 79 -4.63 -8.16 -9.93
N ARG A 80 -4.72 -8.90 -8.84
CA ARG A 80 -4.92 -8.38 -7.48
C ARG A 80 -3.71 -8.61 -6.63
N LEU A 81 -3.16 -7.53 -6.09
CA LEU A 81 -2.05 -7.57 -5.15
C LEU A 81 -2.55 -7.19 -3.75
N GLY A 82 -2.09 -7.92 -2.74
CA GLY A 82 -2.35 -7.62 -1.34
C GLY A 82 -1.04 -7.49 -0.57
N THR A 83 -0.96 -6.53 0.36
CA THR A 83 0.12 -6.46 1.33
C THR A 83 -0.40 -5.95 2.66
N GLY A 84 0.12 -6.49 3.76
CA GLY A 84 -0.38 -6.11 5.08
C GLY A 84 0.39 -6.75 6.22
N VAL A 85 -0.13 -6.53 7.41
CA VAL A 85 0.37 -7.10 8.67
C VAL A 85 -0.82 -7.60 9.47
N ARG A 86 -0.63 -8.75 10.10
CA ARG A 86 -1.56 -9.30 11.09
C ARG A 86 -1.06 -8.98 12.51
N PRO A 87 -1.97 -8.75 13.46
CA PRO A 87 -1.59 -8.28 14.79
C PRO A 87 -0.83 -9.34 15.59
N GLU A 88 -0.99 -10.63 15.28
CA GLU A 88 -0.25 -11.72 15.93
C GLU A 88 1.23 -11.77 15.50
N ARG A 89 1.59 -11.10 14.38
CA ARG A 89 2.94 -11.06 13.83
C ARG A 89 3.25 -9.64 13.29
N PRO A 90 3.34 -8.62 14.16
CA PRO A 90 3.40 -7.21 13.76
C PRO A 90 4.64 -6.84 12.94
N GLY A 91 5.72 -7.61 13.07
CA GLY A 91 6.95 -7.46 12.28
C GLY A 91 7.00 -8.25 10.97
N ARG A 92 5.97 -9.05 10.66
CA ARG A 92 5.95 -9.92 9.48
C ARG A 92 4.99 -9.36 8.43
N ARG A 93 5.58 -8.95 7.31
CA ARG A 93 4.83 -8.55 6.12
C ARG A 93 4.21 -9.77 5.45
N ILE A 94 2.91 -9.70 5.19
CA ILE A 94 2.18 -10.66 4.37
C ILE A 94 2.01 -10.02 2.99
N VAL A 95 2.22 -10.81 1.95
CA VAL A 95 2.01 -10.41 0.56
C VAL A 95 1.17 -11.48 -0.12
N GLN A 96 0.19 -11.05 -0.91
CA GLN A 96 -0.68 -11.92 -1.69
C GLN A 96 -0.73 -11.48 -3.13
N VAL A 97 -0.82 -12.46 -4.03
CA VAL A 97 -1.06 -12.26 -5.47
C VAL A 97 -2.23 -13.14 -5.83
N ASN A 98 -3.31 -12.53 -6.33
CA ASN A 98 -4.57 -13.20 -6.66
C ASN A 98 -5.10 -14.11 -5.52
N GLY A 99 -4.93 -13.66 -4.27
CA GLY A 99 -5.37 -14.36 -3.07
C GLY A 99 -4.40 -15.41 -2.51
N ALA A 100 -3.34 -15.77 -3.23
CA ALA A 100 -2.32 -16.71 -2.75
C ALA A 100 -1.14 -15.96 -2.11
N GLU A 101 -0.59 -16.47 -1.00
CA GLU A 101 0.62 -15.89 -0.40
C GLU A 101 1.82 -15.98 -1.36
N ALA A 102 2.60 -14.92 -1.41
CA ALA A 102 3.79 -14.83 -2.26
C ALA A 102 4.94 -14.11 -1.55
N PRO A 103 6.20 -14.38 -1.91
CA PRO A 103 7.34 -13.58 -1.46
C PRO A 103 7.23 -12.13 -1.94
N ALA A 104 7.58 -11.16 -1.08
CA ALA A 104 7.50 -9.73 -1.41
C ALA A 104 8.36 -9.32 -2.63
N VAL A 105 9.43 -10.06 -2.92
CA VAL A 105 10.28 -9.83 -4.11
C VAL A 105 9.49 -9.99 -5.41
N ARG A 106 8.48 -10.86 -5.44
CA ARG A 106 7.66 -11.12 -6.63
C ARG A 106 6.82 -9.91 -7.04
N LEU A 107 6.53 -8.98 -6.13
CA LEU A 107 5.72 -7.80 -6.45
C LEU A 107 6.28 -6.98 -7.63
N GLY A 108 7.61 -7.00 -7.82
CA GLY A 108 8.27 -6.37 -8.96
C GLY A 108 7.92 -6.96 -10.33
N GLU A 109 7.30 -8.16 -10.38
CA GLU A 109 6.77 -8.76 -11.62
C GLU A 109 5.59 -7.97 -12.18
N TRP A 110 4.84 -7.22 -11.33
CA TRP A 110 3.61 -6.53 -11.73
C TRP A 110 3.71 -5.01 -11.65
N LEU A 111 4.35 -4.50 -10.60
CA LEU A 111 4.41 -3.07 -10.33
C LEU A 111 5.85 -2.62 -10.09
N SER A 112 6.30 -1.68 -10.94
CA SER A 112 7.54 -0.94 -10.76
C SER A 112 7.19 0.52 -10.45
N ALA A 113 7.83 1.08 -9.43
CA ALA A 113 7.57 2.44 -8.97
C ALA A 113 8.88 3.22 -8.84
N GLY A 114 8.88 4.44 -9.38
CA GLY A 114 9.94 5.44 -9.17
C GLY A 114 9.38 6.62 -8.37
N TRP A 115 10.22 7.24 -7.56
CA TRP A 115 9.85 8.38 -6.71
C TRP A 115 10.70 9.57 -7.08
N LEU A 116 10.05 10.73 -7.25
CA LEU A 116 10.70 12.01 -7.39
C LEU A 116 10.34 12.84 -6.16
N THR A 117 11.33 13.06 -5.30
CA THR A 117 11.19 13.89 -4.11
C THR A 117 12.09 15.12 -4.27
N PRO A 118 11.65 16.32 -3.86
CA PRO A 118 12.54 17.49 -3.79
C PRO A 118 13.76 17.20 -2.91
N ALA A 119 14.90 17.80 -3.27
CA ALA A 119 16.13 17.80 -2.47
C ALA A 119 16.06 18.80 -1.31
#